data_AF-A0A161IX64-F1
#
_entry.id   AF-A0A161IX64-F1
#
_cell.length_a   1.000
_cell.length_b   1.000
_cell.length_c   1.000
_cell.angle_alpha   90.00
_cell.angle_beta   90.00
_cell.angle_gamma   90.00
#
_symmetry.space_group_name_H-M   'P 1'
#
loop_
_entity.id
_entity.type
_entity.pdbx_description
1 polymer ?
#
loop_
_entity_poly.entity_id
_entity_poly.type
_entity_poly.pdbx_seq_one_letter_code
_entity_poly.pdbx_strand_id
1 'polypeptide(L)'
;MSRIPSYKDEQNLREKLRDVSFEHWLNEDLFSFNWWLLLAASILPFFIWWRLVDKGRFFEILAFGLLCAIFACFLDVVGLNFILWGYPDKLFHFIPPLVPADFVVIPISGMLIYQYFNTWKSYAAAAVGLGILFAYIFEPLFSFLNMFVLINWKHTYSFIGFIIFFLGVRLLMVSLKRAAEKIK
;
A
#
# COMPACT_ATOMS: atom_id res chain seq x y z
N MET A 1 28.04 7.90 31.04
CA MET A 1 27.86 7.16 29.77
C MET A 1 26.47 6.56 29.78
N SER A 2 25.64 6.85 28.76
CA SER A 2 24.35 6.18 28.60
C SER A 2 24.58 4.68 28.37
N ARG A 3 23.82 3.80 29.05
CA ARG A 3 23.94 2.34 28.85
C ARG A 3 23.49 2.00 27.42
N ILE A 4 24.13 1.02 26.79
CA ILE A 4 23.68 0.50 25.49
C ILE A 4 22.28 -0.11 25.69
N PRO A 5 21.26 0.32 24.92
CA PRO A 5 19.92 -0.26 25.03
C PRO A 5 19.94 -1.76 24.80
N SER A 6 19.23 -2.50 25.66
CA SER A 6 19.04 -3.94 25.53
C SER A 6 17.76 -4.26 24.76
N TYR A 7 17.61 -5.50 24.27
CA TYR A 7 16.35 -5.96 23.67
C TYR A 7 15.14 -5.78 24.62
N LYS A 8 15.35 -5.91 25.94
CA LYS A 8 14.31 -5.64 26.93
C LYS A 8 13.88 -4.17 26.95
N ASP A 9 14.80 -3.24 26.71
CA ASP A 9 14.46 -1.81 26.59
C ASP A 9 13.60 -1.55 25.35
N GLU A 10 13.91 -2.20 24.23
CA GLU A 10 13.06 -2.14 23.03
C GLU A 10 11.68 -2.75 23.27
N GLN A 11 11.59 -3.89 23.95
CA GLN A 11 10.31 -4.51 24.28
C GLN A 11 9.44 -3.60 25.15
N ASN A 12 10.01 -3.01 26.20
CA ASN A 12 9.29 -2.07 27.06
C ASN A 12 8.77 -0.85 26.27
N LEU A 13 9.55 -0.34 25.32
CA LEU A 13 9.13 0.75 24.45
C LEU A 13 8.02 0.32 23.49
N ARG A 14 8.09 -0.89 22.93
CA ARG A 14 7.05 -1.44 22.07
C ARG A 14 5.74 -1.66 22.81
N GLU A 15 5.78 -2.14 24.06
CA GLU A 15 4.60 -2.26 24.91
C GLU A 15 3.97 -0.89 25.17
N LYS A 16 4.78 0.10 25.56
CA LYS A 16 4.30 1.46 25.77
C LYS A 16 3.69 2.06 24.50
N LEU A 17 4.32 1.85 23.34
CA LEU A 17 3.79 2.31 22.05
C LEU A 17 2.46 1.63 21.73
N ARG A 18 2.37 0.30 21.89
CA ARG A 18 1.14 -0.46 21.66
C ARG A 18 -0.01 0.10 22.49
N ASP A 19 0.22 0.33 23.78
CA ASP A 19 -0.82 0.76 24.71
C ASP A 19 -1.28 2.19 24.38
N VAL A 20 -0.35 3.12 24.13
CA VAL A 20 -0.69 4.49 23.70
C VAL A 20 -1.42 4.51 22.36
N SER A 21 -0.97 3.70 21.38
CA SER A 21 -1.64 3.60 20.08
C SER A 21 -3.03 2.99 20.18
N PHE A 22 -3.24 2.01 21.06
CA PHE A 22 -4.56 1.41 21.28
C PHE A 22 -5.53 2.41 21.92
N GLU A 23 -5.10 3.10 22.97
CA GLU A 23 -5.92 4.13 23.63
C GLU A 23 -6.28 5.27 22.67
N HIS A 24 -5.32 5.75 21.87
CA HIS A 24 -5.60 6.76 20.85
C HIS A 24 -6.62 6.26 19.82
N TRP A 25 -6.38 5.08 19.25
CA TRP A 25 -7.27 4.51 18.26
C TRP A 25 -8.70 4.28 18.78
N LEU A 26 -8.84 3.80 20.02
CA LEU A 26 -10.15 3.53 20.59
C LEU A 26 -10.98 4.80 20.83
N ASN A 27 -10.32 5.89 21.23
CA ASN A 27 -11.00 7.12 21.64
C ASN A 27 -11.11 8.17 20.52
N GLU A 28 -10.18 8.20 19.57
CA GLU A 28 -10.10 9.22 18.52
C GLU A 28 -10.38 8.65 17.12
N ASP A 29 -9.82 7.48 16.78
CA ASP A 29 -9.92 6.93 15.43
C ASP A 29 -11.23 6.16 15.22
N LEU A 30 -11.54 5.21 16.10
CA LEU A 30 -12.61 4.23 15.90
C LEU A 30 -13.97 4.93 15.73
N PHE A 31 -14.64 4.64 14.63
CA PHE A 31 -15.91 5.26 14.21
C PHE A 31 -15.85 6.76 13.90
N SER A 32 -14.66 7.37 13.85
CA SER A 32 -14.49 8.70 13.26
C SER A 32 -14.82 8.70 11.77
N PHE A 33 -14.97 9.89 11.19
CA PHE A 33 -15.14 10.04 9.75
C PHE A 33 -14.00 9.37 8.95
N ASN A 34 -12.76 9.55 9.39
CA ASN A 34 -11.57 8.98 8.75
C ASN A 34 -11.60 7.45 8.79
N TRP A 35 -12.06 6.86 9.90
CA TRP A 35 -12.20 5.40 10.02
C TRP A 35 -13.25 4.84 9.05
N TRP A 36 -14.40 5.48 8.91
CA TRP A 36 -15.41 5.08 7.92
C TRP A 36 -14.90 5.23 6.48
N LEU A 37 -14.11 6.27 6.20
CA LEU A 37 -13.46 6.44 4.90
C LEU A 37 -12.45 5.31 4.61
N LEU A 38 -11.62 4.93 5.58
CA LEU A 38 -10.68 3.81 5.48
C LEU A 38 -11.40 2.47 5.29
N LEU A 39 -12.52 2.26 6.00
CA LEU A 39 -13.35 1.06 5.86
C LEU A 39 -13.96 1.00 4.45
N ALA A 40 -14.52 2.11 3.97
CA ALA A 40 -15.07 2.19 2.61
C ALA A 40 -13.99 1.95 1.55
N ALA A 41 -12.80 2.52 1.72
CA ALA A 41 -11.64 2.30 0.84
C ALA A 41 -11.17 0.83 0.85
N SER A 42 -11.43 0.08 1.92
CA SER A 42 -11.08 -1.34 2.02
C SER A 42 -12.08 -2.28 1.34
N ILE A 43 -13.31 -1.81 1.11
CA ILE A 43 -14.43 -2.66 0.68
C ILE A 43 -14.87 -2.31 -0.74
N LEU A 44 -15.11 -1.02 -1.02
CA LEU A 44 -15.70 -0.57 -2.29
C LEU A 44 -14.85 -0.95 -3.53
N PRO A 45 -13.52 -0.82 -3.52
CA PRO A 45 -12.73 -1.17 -4.69
C PRO A 45 -12.88 -2.65 -5.09
N PHE A 46 -13.06 -3.58 -4.13
CA PHE A 46 -13.26 -4.99 -4.46
C PHE A 46 -14.55 -5.25 -5.22
N PHE A 47 -15.63 -4.53 -4.88
CA PHE A 47 -16.88 -4.63 -5.63
C PHE A 47 -16.73 -4.14 -7.08
N ILE A 48 -15.99 -3.05 -7.28
CA ILE A 48 -15.67 -2.52 -8.61
C ILE A 48 -14.82 -3.54 -9.38
N TRP A 49 -13.73 -4.02 -8.77
CA TRP A 49 -12.84 -5.00 -9.38
C TRP A 49 -13.56 -6.30 -9.74
N TRP A 50 -14.44 -6.82 -8.88
CA TRP A 50 -15.14 -8.08 -9.11
C TRP A 50 -16.01 -8.05 -10.39
N ARG A 51 -16.57 -6.88 -10.71
CA ARG A 51 -17.35 -6.65 -11.94
C ARG A 51 -16.47 -6.48 -13.19
N LEU A 52 -15.25 -5.99 -13.02
CA LEU A 52 -14.35 -5.67 -14.13
C LEU A 52 -13.37 -6.79 -14.49
N VAL A 53 -13.02 -7.67 -13.54
CA VAL A 53 -11.97 -8.67 -13.71
C VAL A 53 -12.30 -9.67 -14.83
N ASP A 54 -11.35 -9.82 -15.74
CA ASP A 54 -11.35 -10.86 -16.77
C ASP A 54 -11.27 -12.25 -16.14
N LYS A 55 -12.40 -12.98 -16.20
CA LYS A 55 -12.55 -14.30 -15.59
C LYS A 55 -11.69 -15.37 -16.29
N GLY A 56 -11.30 -15.17 -17.55
CA GLY A 56 -10.43 -16.11 -18.28
C GLY A 56 -8.99 -16.09 -17.80
N ARG A 57 -8.53 -14.96 -17.24
CA ARG A 57 -7.19 -14.77 -16.67
C ARG A 57 -7.23 -14.54 -15.16
N PHE A 58 -8.28 -15.00 -14.49
CA PHE A 58 -8.57 -14.66 -13.09
C PHE A 58 -7.38 -14.95 -12.15
N PHE A 59 -6.84 -16.17 -12.17
CA PHE A 59 -5.71 -16.54 -11.32
C PHE A 59 -4.45 -15.72 -11.60
N GLU A 60 -4.20 -15.38 -12.86
CA GLU A 60 -3.06 -14.55 -13.25
C GLU A 60 -3.20 -13.12 -12.70
N ILE A 61 -4.37 -12.52 -12.87
CA ILE A 61 -4.66 -11.17 -12.38
C ILE A 61 -4.63 -11.14 -10.86
N LEU A 62 -5.21 -12.14 -10.20
CA LEU A 62 -5.18 -12.26 -8.74
C LEU A 62 -3.75 -12.42 -8.22
N ALA A 63 -2.92 -13.27 -8.85
CA ALA A 63 -1.51 -13.41 -8.50
C ALA A 63 -0.74 -12.09 -8.67
N PHE A 64 -1.02 -11.33 -9.73
CA PHE A 64 -0.46 -10.00 -9.92
C PHE A 64 -0.86 -9.04 -8.78
N GLY A 65 -2.14 -9.01 -8.40
CA GLY A 65 -2.63 -8.21 -7.27
C GLY A 65 -1.98 -8.61 -5.94
N LEU A 66 -1.81 -9.91 -5.69
CA LEU A 66 -1.12 -10.41 -4.50
C LEU A 66 0.36 -9.97 -4.47
N LEU A 67 1.07 -10.01 -5.60
CA LEU A 67 2.42 -9.48 -5.69
C LEU A 67 2.45 -7.98 -5.36
N CYS A 68 1.53 -7.19 -5.91
CA CYS A 68 1.38 -5.78 -5.54
C CYS A 68 1.19 -5.62 -4.02
N ALA A 69 0.27 -6.39 -3.40
CA ALA A 69 -0.01 -6.28 -1.97
C ALA A 69 1.22 -6.59 -1.11
N ILE A 70 1.95 -7.66 -1.45
CA ILE A 70 3.18 -8.06 -0.73
C ILE A 70 4.24 -6.95 -0.81
N PHE A 71 4.53 -6.44 -2.01
CA PHE A 71 5.54 -5.40 -2.17
C PHE A 71 5.12 -4.07 -1.58
N ALA A 72 3.83 -3.69 -1.68
CA ALA A 72 3.31 -2.45 -1.10
C ALA A 72 3.45 -2.49 0.43
N CYS A 73 2.91 -3.52 1.07
CA CYS A 73 3.04 -3.72 2.52
C CYS A 73 4.50 -3.79 2.97
N PHE A 74 5.38 -4.46 2.23
CA PHE A 74 6.79 -4.54 2.59
C PHE A 74 7.48 -3.17 2.53
N LEU A 75 7.27 -2.41 1.44
CA LEU A 75 7.83 -1.08 1.29
C LEU A 75 7.26 -0.10 2.32
N ASP A 76 5.99 -0.24 2.68
CA ASP A 76 5.36 0.59 3.71
C ASP A 76 5.95 0.32 5.10
N VAL A 77 6.13 -0.94 5.47
CA VAL A 77 6.86 -1.32 6.69
C VAL A 77 8.26 -0.71 6.69
N VAL A 78 9.00 -0.78 5.59
CA VAL A 78 10.32 -0.16 5.47
C VAL A 78 10.23 1.37 5.66
N GLY A 79 9.29 2.03 4.98
CA GLY A 79 9.11 3.48 5.08
C GLY A 79 8.76 3.97 6.48
N LEU A 80 7.88 3.25 7.18
CA LEU A 80 7.53 3.51 8.58
C LEU A 80 8.73 3.33 9.51
N ASN A 81 9.54 2.27 9.32
CA ASN A 81 10.72 2.03 10.15
C ASN A 81 11.81 3.10 9.95
N PHE A 82 11.94 3.67 8.75
CA PHE A 82 12.84 4.77 8.45
C PHE A 82 12.24 6.16 8.76
N ILE A 83 11.02 6.22 9.32
CA ILE A 83 10.33 7.48 9.66
C ILE A 83 10.26 8.41 8.43
N LEU A 84 9.92 7.85 7.29
CA LEU A 84 9.75 8.59 6.04
C LEU A 84 8.38 9.26 6.00
N TRP A 85 7.36 8.55 6.46
CA TRP A 85 5.99 9.02 6.63
C TRP A 85 5.33 8.29 7.82
N GLY A 86 4.10 8.67 8.16
CA GLY A 86 3.31 8.04 9.19
C GLY A 86 1.81 8.19 8.98
N TYR A 87 1.03 7.36 9.69
CA TYR A 87 -0.42 7.33 9.63
C TYR A 87 -0.99 7.61 11.03
N PRO A 88 -1.50 8.83 11.27
CA PRO A 88 -2.16 9.18 12.52
C PRO A 88 -3.42 8.34 12.74
N ASP A 89 -4.30 8.29 11.74
CA ASP A 89 -5.51 7.48 11.77
C ASP A 89 -5.29 6.09 11.17
N LYS A 90 -5.84 5.06 11.81
CA LYS A 90 -5.75 3.67 11.30
C LYS A 90 -7.08 2.93 11.32
N LEU A 91 -7.25 2.04 10.35
CA LEU A 91 -8.39 1.10 10.36
C LEU A 91 -8.25 0.09 11.50
N PHE A 92 -7.04 -0.43 11.69
CA PHE A 92 -6.69 -1.37 12.75
C PHE A 92 -5.44 -0.88 13.49
N HIS A 93 -5.51 -0.73 14.82
CA HIS A 93 -4.39 -0.22 15.63
C HIS A 93 -3.13 -1.11 15.61
N PHE A 94 -3.31 -2.43 15.43
CA PHE A 94 -2.22 -3.42 15.52
C PHE A 94 -1.51 -3.68 14.19
N ILE A 95 -1.98 -3.09 13.09
CA ILE A 95 -1.34 -3.21 11.77
C ILE A 95 -0.64 -1.88 11.48
N PRO A 96 0.71 -1.83 11.52
CA PRO A 96 1.42 -0.57 11.32
C PRO A 96 1.17 0.06 9.93
N PRO A 97 1.20 -0.71 8.82
CA PRO A 97 0.91 -0.21 7.48
C PRO A 97 -0.54 0.20 7.23
N LEU A 98 -0.76 1.07 6.25
CA LEU A 98 -2.10 1.51 5.87
C LEU A 98 -2.83 0.43 5.04
N VAL A 99 -3.48 -0.51 5.75
CA VAL A 99 -4.16 -1.67 5.15
C VAL A 99 -5.02 -1.35 3.92
N PRO A 100 -5.87 -0.30 3.91
CA PRO A 100 -6.68 0.01 2.74
C PRO A 100 -5.84 0.36 1.50
N ALA A 101 -4.70 1.02 1.66
CA ALA A 101 -3.81 1.35 0.55
C ALA A 101 -3.09 0.09 0.04
N ASP A 102 -2.45 -0.64 0.95
CA ASP A 102 -1.52 -1.73 0.59
C ASP A 102 -2.21 -2.98 0.07
N PHE A 103 -3.35 -3.36 0.65
CA PHE A 103 -4.04 -4.60 0.31
C PHE A 103 -5.21 -4.42 -0.64
N VAL A 104 -5.67 -3.18 -0.85
CA VAL A 104 -6.89 -2.92 -1.61
C VAL A 104 -6.64 -1.97 -2.77
N VAL A 105 -6.38 -0.70 -2.50
CA VAL A 105 -6.30 0.33 -3.55
C VAL A 105 -5.14 0.06 -4.52
N ILE A 106 -3.92 -0.12 -4.02
CA ILE A 106 -2.74 -0.36 -4.87
C ILE A 106 -2.88 -1.69 -5.64
N PRO A 107 -3.22 -2.82 -5.01
CA PRO A 107 -3.44 -4.09 -5.72
C PRO A 107 -4.53 -4.02 -6.77
N ILE A 108 -5.67 -3.42 -6.47
CA ILE A 108 -6.79 -3.35 -7.41
C ILE A 108 -6.46 -2.47 -8.60
N SER A 109 -5.90 -1.28 -8.37
CA SER A 109 -5.43 -0.43 -9.47
C SER A 109 -4.38 -1.13 -10.32
N GLY A 110 -3.44 -1.85 -9.69
CA GLY A 110 -2.46 -2.70 -10.37
C GLY A 110 -3.11 -3.78 -11.25
N MET A 111 -4.06 -4.54 -10.70
CA MET A 111 -4.82 -5.56 -11.43
C MET A 111 -5.57 -4.99 -12.63
N LEU A 112 -6.20 -3.81 -12.48
CA LEU A 112 -6.90 -3.13 -13.57
C LEU A 112 -5.92 -2.71 -14.67
N ILE A 113 -4.81 -2.05 -14.35
CA ILE A 113 -3.87 -1.64 -15.40
C ILE A 113 -3.17 -2.83 -16.05
N TYR A 114 -2.93 -3.91 -15.30
CA TYR A 114 -2.32 -5.13 -15.82
C TYR A 114 -3.21 -5.81 -16.87
N GLN A 115 -4.52 -5.93 -16.62
CA GLN A 115 -5.42 -6.65 -17.52
C GLN A 115 -5.82 -5.86 -18.77
N TYR A 116 -5.84 -4.52 -18.70
CA TYR A 116 -6.27 -3.65 -19.81
C TYR A 116 -5.11 -3.12 -20.67
N PHE A 117 -3.90 -2.96 -20.13
CA PHE A 117 -2.75 -2.41 -20.85
C PHE A 117 -1.72 -3.49 -21.18
N ASN A 118 -1.94 -4.19 -22.30
CA ASN A 118 -1.19 -5.39 -22.66
C ASN A 118 0.25 -5.13 -23.18
N THR A 119 0.60 -3.92 -23.61
CA THR A 119 1.96 -3.61 -24.12
C THR A 119 2.82 -2.90 -23.08
N TRP A 120 4.15 -2.95 -23.21
CA TRP A 120 5.06 -2.23 -22.31
C TRP A 120 4.84 -0.72 -22.32
N LYS A 121 4.66 -0.14 -23.50
CA LYS A 121 4.42 1.30 -23.65
C LYS A 121 3.09 1.74 -23.00
N SER A 122 2.01 1.03 -23.29
CA SER A 122 0.68 1.39 -22.79
C SER A 122 0.57 1.22 -21.26
N TYR A 123 1.14 0.14 -20.72
CA TYR A 123 1.18 -0.07 -19.27
C TYR A 123 2.07 0.94 -18.56
N ALA A 124 3.23 1.32 -19.13
CA ALA A 124 4.09 2.34 -18.53
C ALA A 124 3.36 3.68 -18.45
N ALA A 125 2.60 4.07 -19.49
CA ALA A 125 1.75 5.25 -19.45
C ALA A 125 0.67 5.14 -18.36
N ALA A 126 0.03 3.98 -18.22
CA ALA A 126 -0.95 3.74 -17.16
C ALA A 126 -0.32 3.80 -15.75
N ALA A 127 0.88 3.26 -15.57
CA ALA A 127 1.64 3.33 -14.32
C ALA A 127 2.03 4.77 -13.96
N VAL A 128 2.41 5.60 -14.94
CA VAL A 128 2.60 7.05 -14.74
C VAL A 128 1.30 7.71 -14.31
N GLY A 129 0.18 7.37 -14.96
CA GLY A 129 -1.15 7.88 -14.58
C GLY A 129 -1.53 7.52 -13.14
N LEU A 130 -1.33 6.27 -12.72
CA LEU A 130 -1.52 5.86 -11.33
C LEU A 130 -0.55 6.55 -10.37
N GLY A 131 0.71 6.73 -10.76
CA GLY A 131 1.68 7.47 -9.98
C GLY A 131 1.23 8.90 -9.71
N ILE A 132 0.69 9.60 -10.72
CA ILE A 132 0.12 10.95 -10.55
C ILE A 132 -1.08 10.91 -9.60
N LEU A 133 -2.01 9.98 -9.83
CA LEU A 133 -3.21 9.84 -9.01
C LEU A 133 -2.86 9.59 -7.53
N PHE A 134 -1.91 8.71 -7.25
CA PHE A 134 -1.58 8.36 -5.88
C PHE A 134 -0.75 9.45 -5.20
N ALA A 135 0.34 9.89 -5.83
CA ALA A 135 1.28 10.81 -5.20
C ALA A 135 0.80 12.26 -5.14
N TYR A 136 -0.03 12.70 -6.09
CA TYR A 136 -0.42 14.10 -6.21
C TYR A 136 -1.91 14.35 -6.04
N ILE A 137 -2.73 13.30 -5.87
CA ILE A 137 -4.16 13.46 -5.54
C ILE A 137 -4.49 12.77 -4.22
N PHE A 138 -4.25 11.46 -4.09
CA PHE A 138 -4.62 10.73 -2.87
C PHE A 138 -3.73 11.04 -1.67
N GLU A 139 -2.41 11.06 -1.83
CA GLU A 139 -1.51 11.41 -0.72
C GLU A 139 -1.80 12.83 -0.19
N PRO A 140 -1.87 13.91 -1.02
CA PRO A 140 -2.23 15.23 -0.51
C PRO A 140 -3.62 15.29 0.11
N LEU A 141 -4.61 14.56 -0.44
CA LEU A 141 -5.95 14.48 0.15
C LEU A 141 -5.90 13.84 1.54
N PHE A 142 -5.13 12.77 1.71
CA PHE A 142 -4.98 12.10 3.01
C PHE A 142 -4.19 12.96 3.99
N SER A 143 -3.19 13.71 3.53
CA SER A 143 -2.51 14.71 4.36
C SER A 143 -3.43 15.84 4.78
N PHE A 144 -4.31 16.31 3.90
CA PHE A 144 -5.32 17.33 4.22
C PHE A 144 -6.31 16.84 5.29
N LEU A 145 -6.66 15.55 5.28
CA LEU A 145 -7.52 14.92 6.28
C LEU A 145 -6.76 14.47 7.55
N ASN A 146 -5.46 14.76 7.67
CA ASN A 146 -4.57 14.31 8.74
C ASN A 146 -4.40 12.79 8.87
N MET A 147 -4.73 12.04 7.81
CA MET A 147 -4.59 10.58 7.77
C MET A 147 -3.19 10.12 7.34
N PHE A 148 -2.40 11.02 6.74
CA PHE A 148 -1.07 10.73 6.21
C PHE A 148 -0.12 11.91 6.43
N VAL A 149 0.99 11.67 7.13
CA VAL A 149 1.99 12.70 7.43
C VAL A 149 3.30 12.35 6.76
N LEU A 150 3.78 13.22 5.87
CA LEU A 150 5.14 13.15 5.32
C LEU A 150 6.14 13.73 6.32
N ILE A 151 7.21 13.00 6.60
CA ILE A 151 8.24 13.40 7.57
C ILE A 151 9.56 13.65 6.85
N ASN A 152 10.23 12.59 6.38
CA ASN A 152 11.48 12.66 5.62
C ASN A 152 11.28 12.23 4.16
N TRP A 153 10.08 12.46 3.64
CA TRP A 153 9.66 12.01 2.32
C TRP A 153 8.94 13.13 1.55
N LYS A 154 8.77 12.95 0.25
CA LYS A 154 8.14 13.94 -0.65
C LYS A 154 7.21 13.22 -1.61
N HIS A 155 6.10 13.85 -1.97
CA HIS A 155 5.19 13.34 -3.00
C HIS A 155 5.90 12.98 -4.30
N THR A 156 6.91 13.75 -4.72
CA THR A 156 7.70 13.41 -5.93
C THR A 156 8.49 12.10 -5.79
N TYR A 157 8.95 11.75 -4.59
CA TYR A 157 9.57 10.44 -4.36
C TYR A 157 8.55 9.32 -4.44
N SER A 158 7.35 9.52 -3.89
CA SER A 158 6.23 8.59 -4.07
C SER A 158 5.85 8.42 -5.54
N PHE A 159 5.77 9.50 -6.31
CA PHE A 159 5.46 9.48 -7.74
C PHE A 159 6.42 8.57 -8.52
N ILE A 160 7.72 8.78 -8.34
CA ILE A 160 8.76 7.96 -8.96
C ILE A 160 8.68 6.51 -8.43
N GLY A 161 8.47 6.37 -7.12
CA GLY A 161 8.31 5.08 -6.44
C GLY A 161 7.18 4.23 -7.02
N PHE A 162 5.98 4.80 -7.21
CA PHE A 162 4.83 4.09 -7.79
C PHE A 162 5.09 3.63 -9.24
N ILE A 163 5.77 4.45 -10.05
CA ILE A 163 6.12 4.06 -11.42
C ILE A 163 7.07 2.86 -11.40
N ILE A 164 8.15 2.95 -10.61
CA ILE A 164 9.14 1.85 -10.47
C ILE A 164 8.46 0.60 -9.93
N PHE A 165 7.59 0.76 -8.92
CA PHE A 165 6.81 -0.32 -8.32
C PHE A 165 5.98 -1.08 -9.36
N PHE A 166 5.09 -0.39 -10.09
CA PHE A 166 4.19 -1.05 -11.04
C PHE A 166 4.95 -1.70 -12.21
N LEU A 167 6.02 -1.06 -12.69
CA LEU A 167 6.88 -1.64 -13.72
C LEU A 167 7.64 -2.86 -13.22
N GLY A 168 8.17 -2.80 -11.99
CA GLY A 168 8.90 -3.89 -11.35
C GLY A 168 8.02 -5.13 -11.11
N VAL A 169 6.82 -4.94 -10.56
CA VAL A 169 5.88 -6.04 -10.34
C VAL A 169 5.46 -6.68 -11.68
N ARG A 170 5.23 -5.88 -12.72
CA ARG A 170 4.95 -6.42 -14.06
C ARG A 170 6.12 -7.20 -14.64
N LEU A 171 7.34 -6.69 -14.50
CA LEU A 171 8.53 -7.39 -14.96
C LEU A 171 8.67 -8.75 -14.27
N LEU A 172 8.46 -8.79 -12.96
CA LEU A 172 8.46 -10.02 -12.18
C LEU A 172 7.39 -10.99 -12.68
N MET A 173 6.14 -10.55 -12.82
CA MET A 173 5.03 -11.40 -13.26
C MET A 173 5.28 -12.01 -14.65
N VAL A 174 5.73 -11.19 -15.61
CA VAL A 174 6.06 -11.68 -16.97
C VAL A 174 7.23 -12.67 -16.92
N SER A 175 8.22 -12.44 -16.06
CA SER A 175 9.37 -13.35 -15.91
C SER A 175 8.94 -14.70 -15.31
N LEU A 176 8.08 -14.68 -14.29
CA LEU A 176 7.51 -15.90 -13.68
C LEU A 176 6.70 -16.70 -14.70
N LYS A 177 5.86 -16.03 -15.51
CA LYS A 177 5.10 -16.70 -16.57
C LYS A 177 6.01 -17.40 -17.58
N ARG A 178 7.04 -16.71 -18.08
CA ARG A 178 8.02 -17.29 -19.01
C ARG A 178 8.78 -18.48 -18.41
N ALA A 179 9.09 -18.43 -17.11
CA ALA A 179 9.74 -19.55 -16.43
C ALA A 179 8.80 -20.76 -16.32
N ALA A 180 7.53 -20.55 -15.96
CA ALA A 180 6.53 -21.60 -15.86
C ALA A 180 6.24 -22.28 -17.22
N GLU A 181 6.28 -21.53 -18.32
CA GLU A 181 6.12 -22.06 -19.68
C GLU A 181 7.28 -22.97 -20.11
N LYS A 182 8.51 -22.71 -19.63
CA LYS A 182 9.69 -23.53 -19.95
C LYS A 182 9.75 -24.87 -19.20
N ILE A 183 8.99 -25.00 -18.11
CA ILE A 183 8.96 -26.21 -17.28
C ILE A 183 7.91 -27.21 -17.80
N LYS A 184 6.97 -26.75 -18.62
CA LYS A 184 6.00 -27.60 -19.33
C LYS A 184 6.62 -28.18 -20.60
#